data_AF-A0A2U2RHU6-F1
#
_entry.id   AF-A0A2U2RHU6-F1
#
_cell.length_a   1.000
_cell.length_b   1.000
_cell.length_c   1.000
_cell.angle_alpha   90.00
_cell.angle_beta   90.00
_cell.angle_gamma   90.00
#
_symmetry.space_group_name_H-M   'P 1'
#
loop_
_entity.id
_entity.type
_entity.pdbx_description
1 polymer ?
#
loop_
_entity_poly.entity_id
_entity_poly.type
_entity_poly.pdbx_seq_one_letter_code
_entity_poly.pdbx_strand_id
1 'polypeptide(L)'
;MSRIVKAGREGAKTVDMNTAEEVEQIYRRRRRVWVDALHQVNSWLERQCAAALDDAQDKHRLEVHEGRIKDERRATAKLLRKFDDDVGDPSSNDLETLIHDLAATKVLCKSTRDQELITQRLADEAARSGSGIRLAERPKHYAREPKPSGYRANHLIFEWDVAGERPAIVEVQIKTRLQDARGELTHENSYKPGSAIQKTPFHDEVALTMANLLAEVDRLADCVADDMEGAIDQANDQASTAPEELARVDLAVTDVVVVNTGPRYALAEDKNGERGLIRAVDVRDLVGESGMIDVDDYVRAEDRLRVAVVNDGEKRFYKPEALAPHSAASDE
;
A
#
# COMPACT_ATOMS: atom_id res chain seq x y z
N MET A 1 16.90 -54.67 42.60
CA MET A 1 16.46 -54.79 41.19
C MET A 1 14.95 -54.58 41.13
N SER A 2 14.48 -53.34 40.97
CA SER A 2 13.05 -53.08 40.73
C SER A 2 12.88 -52.29 39.45
N ARG A 3 11.96 -52.77 38.60
CA ARG A 3 11.77 -52.42 37.20
C ARG A 3 11.27 -50.98 37.02
N ILE A 4 11.90 -50.29 36.08
CA ILE A 4 11.43 -49.05 35.48
C ILE A 4 10.21 -49.38 34.60
N VAL A 5 9.06 -48.83 34.93
CA VAL A 5 7.91 -48.73 34.01
C VAL A 5 7.89 -47.27 33.53
N LYS A 6 8.17 -47.07 32.24
CA LYS A 6 8.01 -45.79 31.53
C LYS A 6 6.53 -45.39 31.57
N ALA A 7 6.21 -44.29 32.25
CA ALA A 7 4.94 -43.60 32.07
C ALA A 7 4.99 -42.75 30.80
N GLY A 8 3.98 -42.94 29.93
CA GLY A 8 3.81 -42.27 28.66
C GLY A 8 3.60 -40.76 28.83
N ARG A 9 4.10 -40.01 27.86
CA ARG A 9 4.00 -38.57 27.74
C ARG A 9 2.71 -38.24 26.99
N GLU A 10 1.59 -38.25 27.69
CA GLU A 10 0.33 -37.67 27.22
C GLU A 10 0.16 -36.28 27.86
N GLY A 11 0.65 -35.27 27.15
CA GLY A 11 0.45 -33.85 27.49
C GLY A 11 -0.12 -33.13 26.28
N ALA A 12 -1.31 -33.54 25.84
CA ALA A 12 -2.13 -32.72 24.95
C ALA A 12 -2.65 -31.54 25.76
N LYS A 13 -2.11 -30.35 25.47
CA LYS A 13 -2.39 -29.06 26.13
C LYS A 13 -3.89 -28.82 26.28
N THR A 14 -4.41 -28.95 27.50
CA THR A 14 -5.60 -28.25 27.94
C THR A 14 -5.29 -26.77 27.79
N VAL A 15 -5.94 -26.08 26.85
CA VAL A 15 -5.99 -24.62 26.85
C VAL A 15 -6.44 -24.24 28.27
N ASP A 16 -5.64 -23.48 29.01
CA ASP A 16 -6.01 -23.08 30.36
C ASP A 16 -7.31 -22.28 30.23
N MET A 17 -8.41 -22.87 30.70
CA MET A 17 -9.78 -22.44 30.37
C MET A 17 -10.00 -20.98 30.81
N ASN A 18 -9.24 -20.55 31.82
CA ASN A 18 -9.19 -19.19 32.33
C ASN A 18 -8.70 -18.15 31.30
N THR A 19 -7.64 -18.45 30.52
CA THR A 19 -7.11 -17.49 29.53
C THR A 19 -8.06 -17.28 28.34
N ALA A 20 -8.77 -18.33 27.93
CA ALA A 20 -9.75 -18.21 26.85
C ALA A 20 -10.95 -17.34 27.28
N GLU A 21 -11.45 -17.55 28.51
CA GLU A 21 -12.53 -16.75 29.09
C GLU A 21 -12.12 -15.28 29.28
N GLU A 22 -10.91 -15.01 29.74
CA GLU A 22 -10.36 -13.64 29.88
C GLU A 22 -10.29 -12.92 28.53
N VAL A 23 -9.78 -13.59 27.48
CA VAL A 23 -9.74 -13.04 26.12
C VAL A 23 -11.16 -12.74 25.63
N GLU A 24 -12.10 -13.66 25.80
CA GLU A 24 -13.49 -13.46 25.41
C GLU A 24 -14.13 -12.25 26.10
N GLN A 25 -13.89 -12.07 27.41
CA GLN A 25 -14.39 -10.91 28.16
C GLN A 25 -13.81 -9.60 27.64
N ILE A 26 -12.51 -9.57 27.33
CA ILE A 26 -11.87 -8.38 26.74
C ILE A 26 -12.50 -8.06 25.38
N TYR A 27 -12.68 -9.06 24.52
CA TYR A 27 -13.34 -8.89 23.22
C TYR A 27 -14.75 -8.32 23.38
N ARG A 28 -15.57 -8.87 24.28
CA ARG A 28 -16.92 -8.36 24.54
C ARG A 28 -16.93 -6.89 24.96
N ARG A 29 -15.96 -6.44 25.77
CA ARG A 29 -15.88 -5.04 26.24
C ARG A 29 -15.28 -4.10 25.20
N ARG A 30 -14.20 -4.50 24.53
CA ARG A 30 -13.34 -3.62 23.72
C ARG A 30 -13.63 -3.66 22.23
N ARG A 31 -14.38 -4.64 21.72
CA ARG A 31 -14.66 -4.79 20.29
C ARG A 31 -15.24 -3.53 19.65
N ARG A 32 -16.15 -2.83 20.32
CA ARG A 32 -16.70 -1.56 19.82
C ARG A 32 -15.60 -0.51 19.64
N VAL A 33 -14.72 -0.36 20.63
CA VAL A 33 -13.59 0.58 20.59
C VAL A 33 -12.65 0.26 19.43
N TRP A 34 -12.35 -1.03 19.19
CA TRP A 34 -11.53 -1.45 18.05
C TRP A 34 -12.18 -1.16 16.70
N VAL A 35 -13.49 -1.38 16.57
CA VAL A 35 -14.23 -1.02 15.34
C VAL A 35 -14.18 0.49 15.10
N ASP A 36 -14.47 1.28 16.13
CA ASP A 36 -14.47 2.75 16.04
C ASP A 36 -13.07 3.29 15.73
N ALA A 37 -12.02 2.72 16.31
CA ALA A 37 -10.64 3.05 16.01
C ALA A 37 -10.26 2.68 14.57
N LEU A 38 -10.62 1.49 14.08
CA LEU A 38 -10.33 1.06 12.71
C LEU A 38 -11.00 1.97 11.67
N HIS A 39 -12.25 2.39 11.88
CA HIS A 39 -12.91 3.33 10.97
C HIS A 39 -12.18 4.69 10.93
N GLN A 40 -11.77 5.21 12.08
CA GLN A 40 -11.04 6.48 12.16
C GLN A 40 -9.65 6.38 11.54
N VAL A 41 -8.91 5.30 11.83
CA VAL A 41 -7.60 5.01 11.23
C VAL A 41 -7.73 4.89 9.72
N ASN A 42 -8.67 4.11 9.20
CA ASN A 42 -8.84 3.96 7.75
C ASN A 42 -9.16 5.29 7.08
N SER A 43 -10.09 6.07 7.64
CA SER A 43 -10.42 7.40 7.10
C SER A 43 -9.20 8.34 7.11
N TRP A 44 -8.36 8.24 8.14
CA TRP A 44 -7.12 9.01 8.22
C TRP A 44 -6.08 8.52 7.22
N LEU A 45 -5.89 7.21 7.07
CA LEU A 45 -4.99 6.61 6.09
C LEU A 45 -5.37 7.02 4.66
N GLU A 46 -6.66 7.02 4.32
CA GLU A 46 -7.14 7.47 3.01
C GLU A 46 -6.75 8.92 2.73
N ARG A 47 -6.92 9.82 3.70
CA ARG A 47 -6.48 11.22 3.58
C ARG A 47 -4.97 11.33 3.43
N GLN A 48 -4.21 10.54 4.18
CA GLN A 48 -2.74 10.57 4.09
C GLN A 48 -2.22 9.98 2.78
N CYS A 49 -2.86 8.94 2.26
CA CYS A 49 -2.53 8.37 0.96
C CYS A 49 -2.88 9.37 -0.15
N ALA A 50 -4.06 9.99 -0.12
CA ALA A 50 -4.45 11.01 -1.07
C ALA A 50 -3.52 12.22 -1.05
N ALA A 51 -3.07 12.66 0.13
CA ALA A 51 -2.17 13.80 0.25
C ALA A 51 -0.67 13.44 0.06
N ALA A 52 -0.32 12.15 -0.01
CA ALA A 52 1.04 11.70 -0.34
C ALA A 52 1.29 11.69 -1.84
N LEU A 53 0.22 11.55 -2.62
CA LEU A 53 0.23 11.65 -4.06
C LEU A 53 -0.19 13.10 -4.37
N ASP A 54 0.74 13.97 -4.75
CA ASP A 54 0.44 15.32 -5.31
C ASP A 54 -0.36 15.25 -6.63
N ASP A 55 -0.88 14.07 -6.96
CA ASP A 55 -1.41 13.65 -8.24
C ASP A 55 -2.69 12.88 -7.94
N ALA A 56 -3.83 13.55 -8.09
CA ALA A 56 -5.15 13.07 -7.68
C ALA A 56 -5.66 11.87 -8.52
N GLN A 57 -4.85 11.37 -9.46
CA GLN A 57 -5.31 10.60 -10.61
C GLN A 57 -4.93 9.10 -10.55
N ASP A 58 -3.77 8.72 -9.99
CA ASP A 58 -3.46 7.29 -9.75
C ASP A 58 -3.88 6.86 -8.35
N LYS A 59 -5.20 6.96 -8.07
CA LYS A 59 -5.85 6.49 -6.83
C LYS A 59 -5.57 5.01 -6.54
N HIS A 60 -5.07 4.26 -7.51
CA HIS A 60 -4.70 2.86 -7.37
C HIS A 60 -3.25 2.64 -6.93
N ARG A 61 -2.41 3.68 -6.82
CA ARG A 61 -1.04 3.58 -6.28
C ARG A 61 -1.02 3.19 -4.82
N LEU A 62 -1.93 3.75 -4.04
CA LEU A 62 -2.08 3.52 -2.61
C LEU A 62 -3.53 3.13 -2.32
N GLU A 63 -3.75 1.88 -1.92
CA GLU A 63 -5.08 1.36 -1.60
C GLU A 63 -5.17 1.01 -0.11
N VAL A 64 -6.07 1.67 0.60
CA VAL A 64 -6.37 1.35 2.00
C VAL A 64 -7.42 0.25 2.03
N HIS A 65 -7.12 -0.86 2.68
CA HIS A 65 -8.08 -1.95 2.85
C HIS A 65 -8.93 -1.76 4.10
N GLU A 66 -10.08 -2.43 4.13
CA GLU A 66 -10.87 -2.55 5.35
C GLU A 66 -10.07 -3.17 6.49
N GLY A 67 -10.17 -2.53 7.65
CA GLY A 67 -9.61 -3.04 8.89
C GLY A 67 -10.30 -4.34 9.32
N ARG A 68 -9.54 -5.19 10.02
CA ARG A 68 -10.06 -6.43 10.61
C ARG A 68 -9.74 -6.50 12.09
N ILE A 69 -10.63 -7.16 12.81
CA ILE A 69 -10.36 -7.62 14.18
C ILE A 69 -9.94 -9.09 14.10
N LYS A 70 -8.85 -9.43 14.78
CA LYS A 70 -8.34 -10.80 14.87
C LYS A 70 -9.41 -11.71 15.47
N ASP A 71 -9.47 -12.94 14.99
CA ASP A 71 -10.33 -13.97 15.58
C ASP A 71 -9.88 -14.29 17.03
N GLU A 72 -10.85 -14.43 17.94
CA GLU A 72 -10.63 -14.67 19.38
C GLU A 72 -9.74 -15.88 19.63
N ARG A 73 -10.03 -17.02 18.97
CA ARG A 73 -9.24 -18.25 19.14
C ARG A 73 -7.80 -18.05 18.67
N ARG A 74 -7.59 -17.28 17.60
CA ARG A 74 -6.24 -16.92 17.14
C ARG A 74 -5.53 -15.98 18.10
N ALA A 75 -6.25 -15.06 18.75
CA ALA A 75 -5.68 -14.20 19.78
C ALA A 75 -5.25 -15.01 21.00
N THR A 76 -6.10 -15.91 21.50
CA THR A 76 -5.76 -16.85 22.58
C THR A 76 -4.55 -17.70 22.22
N ALA A 77 -4.52 -18.30 21.03
CA ALA A 77 -3.37 -19.11 20.59
C ALA A 77 -2.07 -18.30 20.48
N LYS A 78 -2.15 -17.05 20.00
CA LYS A 78 -0.99 -16.16 19.90
C LYS A 78 -0.50 -15.71 21.29
N LEU A 79 -1.43 -15.48 22.22
CA LEU A 79 -1.16 -15.13 23.60
C LEU A 79 -0.42 -16.28 24.31
N LEU A 80 -0.95 -17.51 24.22
CA LEU A 80 -0.32 -18.69 24.82
C LEU A 80 1.09 -18.93 24.28
N ARG A 81 1.31 -18.75 22.97
CA ARG A 81 2.67 -18.88 22.40
C ARG A 81 3.65 -17.87 22.99
N LYS A 82 3.22 -16.63 23.25
CA LYS A 82 4.05 -15.61 23.89
C LYS A 82 4.40 -15.95 25.34
N PHE A 83 3.51 -16.65 26.04
CA PHE A 83 3.74 -17.09 27.42
C PHE A 83 4.61 -18.35 27.51
N ASP A 84 4.49 -19.27 26.55
CA ASP A 84 5.42 -20.41 26.42
C ASP A 84 6.88 -19.96 26.18
N ASP A 85 7.08 -18.76 25.61
CA ASP A 85 8.38 -18.16 25.26
C ASP A 85 8.95 -17.19 26.33
N ASP A 86 8.50 -17.30 27.60
CA ASP A 86 9.05 -16.58 28.78
C ASP A 86 8.62 -15.09 28.91
N VAL A 87 7.30 -14.85 29.01
CA VAL A 87 6.74 -13.56 29.47
C VAL A 87 5.81 -13.83 30.66
N GLY A 88 5.92 -13.02 31.71
CA GLY A 88 5.26 -13.23 33.00
C GLY A 88 3.72 -13.23 33.00
N ASP A 89 3.18 -13.39 34.22
CA ASP A 89 1.78 -13.66 34.55
C ASP A 89 0.73 -12.90 33.69
N PRO A 90 -0.17 -13.61 32.96
CA PRO A 90 -1.26 -13.03 32.18
C PRO A 90 -2.21 -12.12 32.97
N SER A 91 -2.29 -12.30 34.29
CA SER A 91 -3.25 -11.59 35.14
C SER A 91 -3.02 -10.07 35.27
N SER A 92 -1.90 -9.56 34.77
CA SER A 92 -1.47 -8.16 34.97
C SER A 92 -1.28 -7.32 33.70
N ASN A 93 -1.34 -7.91 32.50
CA ASN A 93 -1.01 -7.21 31.25
C ASN A 93 -2.24 -7.05 30.34
N ASP A 94 -2.43 -5.83 29.80
CA ASP A 94 -3.48 -5.52 28.84
C ASP A 94 -3.28 -6.35 27.56
N LEU A 95 -4.31 -7.07 27.11
CA LEU A 95 -4.23 -7.92 25.91
C LEU A 95 -3.72 -7.14 24.68
N GLU A 96 -4.08 -5.86 24.61
CA GLU A 96 -3.69 -4.94 23.53
C GLU A 96 -2.21 -4.57 23.55
N THR A 97 -1.54 -4.62 24.70
CA THR A 97 -0.08 -4.39 24.81
C THR A 97 0.72 -5.68 24.57
N LEU A 98 0.08 -6.84 24.65
CA LEU A 98 0.72 -8.12 24.32
C LEU A 98 0.54 -8.49 22.85
N ILE A 99 -0.60 -8.13 22.27
CA ILE A 99 -0.97 -8.46 20.89
C ILE A 99 -1.38 -7.18 20.16
N HIS A 100 -0.40 -6.54 19.53
CA HIS A 100 -0.64 -5.27 18.83
C HIS A 100 -1.48 -5.40 17.54
N ASP A 101 -1.64 -6.62 17.00
CA ASP A 101 -2.38 -6.91 15.77
C ASP A 101 -3.77 -7.51 16.04
N LEU A 102 -4.41 -7.08 17.14
CA LEU A 102 -5.82 -7.37 17.44
C LEU A 102 -6.74 -6.61 16.51
N ALA A 103 -6.53 -5.30 16.38
CA ALA A 103 -7.12 -4.47 15.35
C ALA A 103 -6.02 -4.12 14.34
N ALA A 104 -6.22 -4.48 13.07
CA ALA A 104 -5.20 -4.26 12.05
C ALA A 104 -5.82 -3.90 10.70
N THR A 105 -5.14 -3.02 9.98
CA THR A 105 -5.47 -2.66 8.60
C THR A 105 -4.22 -2.72 7.74
N LYS A 106 -4.37 -2.58 6.43
CA LYS A 106 -3.25 -2.57 5.48
C LYS A 106 -3.40 -1.50 4.42
N VAL A 107 -2.26 -0.99 3.97
CA VAL A 107 -2.13 -0.13 2.79
C VAL A 107 -1.34 -0.91 1.73
N LEU A 108 -1.92 -1.09 0.55
CA LEU A 108 -1.25 -1.69 -0.59
C LEU A 108 -0.67 -0.62 -1.51
N CYS A 109 0.60 -0.80 -1.85
CA CYS A 109 1.39 0.08 -2.67
C CYS A 109 1.68 -0.58 -4.02
N LYS A 110 1.68 0.21 -5.08
CA LYS A 110 2.04 -0.25 -6.43
C LYS A 110 3.54 -0.51 -6.59
N SER A 111 4.37 0.27 -5.90
CA SER A 111 5.84 0.21 -5.95
C SER A 111 6.46 0.13 -4.55
N THR A 112 7.73 -0.26 -4.49
CA THR A 112 8.48 -0.19 -3.22
C THR A 112 8.79 1.25 -2.80
N ARG A 113 8.91 2.16 -3.77
CA ARG A 113 9.05 3.61 -3.55
C ARG A 113 7.82 4.18 -2.83
N ASP A 114 6.62 3.83 -3.29
CA ASP A 114 5.36 4.25 -2.66
C ASP A 114 5.21 3.68 -1.24
N GLN A 115 5.64 2.43 -1.03
CA GLN A 115 5.67 1.82 0.30
C GLN A 115 6.57 2.61 1.26
N GLU A 116 7.77 3.00 0.85
CA GLU A 116 8.67 3.81 1.68
C GLU A 116 8.11 5.21 1.92
N LEU A 117 7.61 5.87 0.87
CA LEU A 117 7.01 7.21 0.94
C LEU A 117 5.89 7.28 1.99
N ILE A 118 4.91 6.38 1.87
CA ILE A 118 3.77 6.40 2.80
C ILE A 118 4.18 5.97 4.21
N THR A 119 5.15 5.06 4.36
CA THR A 119 5.70 4.67 5.67
C THR A 119 6.28 5.88 6.41
N GLN A 120 7.12 6.67 5.73
CA GLN A 120 7.74 7.86 6.31
C GLN A 120 6.69 8.92 6.63
N ARG A 121 5.79 9.21 5.68
CA ARG A 121 4.73 10.20 5.87
C ARG A 121 3.86 9.91 7.09
N LEU A 122 3.41 8.67 7.24
CA LEU A 122 2.55 8.29 8.36
C LEU A 122 3.29 8.37 9.71
N ALA A 123 4.59 8.03 9.73
CA ALA A 123 5.42 8.18 10.93
C ALA A 123 5.62 9.67 11.30
N ASP A 124 5.89 10.52 10.31
CA ASP A 124 6.08 11.96 10.50
C ASP A 124 4.79 12.63 10.98
N GLU A 125 3.63 12.29 10.38
CA GLU A 125 2.33 12.81 10.80
C GLU A 125 2.02 12.43 12.26
N ALA A 126 2.32 11.20 12.67
CA ALA A 126 2.13 10.77 14.05
C ALA A 126 3.11 11.44 15.04
N ALA A 127 4.24 11.95 14.56
CA ALA A 127 5.17 12.72 15.38
C ALA A 127 4.75 14.20 15.54
N ARG A 128 3.79 14.70 14.73
CA ARG A 128 3.32 16.09 14.84
C ARG A 128 2.52 16.30 16.11
N SER A 129 2.76 17.45 16.76
CA SER A 129 2.03 17.85 17.96
C SER A 129 0.55 18.09 17.65
N GLY A 130 -0.34 17.55 18.47
CA GLY A 130 -1.79 17.76 18.36
C GLY A 130 -2.51 16.89 17.33
N SER A 131 -1.83 15.87 16.76
CA SER A 131 -2.42 14.95 15.77
C SER A 131 -3.48 14.01 16.34
N GLY A 132 -3.55 13.85 17.67
CA GLY A 132 -4.46 12.90 18.33
C GLY A 132 -4.08 11.43 18.15
N ILE A 133 -2.91 11.17 17.57
CA ILE A 133 -2.40 9.84 17.22
C ILE A 133 -0.94 9.73 17.65
N ARG A 134 -0.51 8.54 18.08
CA ARG A 134 0.88 8.30 18.50
C ARG A 134 1.38 6.97 17.98
N LEU A 135 2.67 6.87 17.72
CA LEU A 135 3.32 5.57 17.51
C LEU A 135 3.56 4.91 18.88
N ALA A 136 3.03 3.70 19.08
CA ALA A 136 3.22 2.91 20.29
C ALA A 136 4.67 2.37 20.40
N GLU A 137 5.33 2.17 19.26
CA GLU A 137 6.73 1.74 19.14
C GLU A 137 7.35 2.26 17.84
N ARG A 138 8.67 2.10 17.69
CA ARG A 138 9.35 2.47 16.43
C ARG A 138 8.82 1.65 15.26
N PRO A 139 8.66 2.24 14.06
CA PRO A 139 8.28 1.50 12.87
C PRO A 139 9.21 0.30 12.61
N LYS A 140 8.62 -0.82 12.20
CA LYS A 140 9.36 -2.05 11.85
C LYS A 140 9.43 -2.18 10.33
N HIS A 141 10.64 -2.07 9.78
CA HIS A 141 10.85 -2.05 8.32
C HIS A 141 11.16 -3.43 7.74
N TYR A 142 10.23 -4.39 7.84
CA TYR A 142 10.46 -5.74 7.31
C TYR A 142 10.52 -5.80 5.78
N ALA A 143 10.16 -4.74 5.06
CA ALA A 143 10.43 -4.64 3.62
C ALA A 143 11.94 -4.62 3.33
N ARG A 144 12.71 -3.86 4.14
CA ARG A 144 14.18 -3.76 4.04
C ARG A 144 14.88 -4.91 4.76
N GLU A 145 14.39 -5.26 5.95
CA GLU A 145 14.95 -6.30 6.81
C GLU A 145 13.93 -7.45 6.99
N PRO A 146 13.79 -8.34 5.98
CA PRO A 146 12.79 -9.39 6.01
C PRO A 146 12.99 -10.36 7.18
N LYS A 147 11.88 -10.91 7.67
CA LYS A 147 11.94 -12.01 8.66
C LYS A 147 12.60 -13.24 8.04
N PRO A 148 13.14 -14.19 8.84
CA PRO A 148 13.73 -15.44 8.33
C PRO A 148 12.82 -16.23 7.38
N SER A 149 11.50 -16.14 7.57
CA SER A 149 10.47 -16.72 6.69
C SER A 149 10.36 -16.09 5.28
N GLY A 150 11.06 -14.98 5.02
CA GLY A 150 10.91 -14.16 3.81
C GLY A 150 9.75 -13.15 3.86
N TYR A 151 9.02 -13.08 4.97
CA TYR A 151 7.95 -12.09 5.15
C TYR A 151 8.49 -10.66 5.08
N ARG A 152 7.81 -9.82 4.29
CA ARG A 152 8.11 -8.41 4.01
C ARG A 152 6.86 -7.55 4.18
N ALA A 153 7.00 -6.43 4.86
CA ALA A 153 6.02 -5.35 5.06
C ALA A 153 6.66 -4.27 5.94
N ASN A 154 6.20 -3.03 5.89
CA ASN A 154 6.48 -2.05 6.95
C ASN A 154 5.32 -2.06 7.95
N HIS A 155 5.62 -2.14 9.25
CA HIS A 155 4.59 -2.11 10.30
C HIS A 155 4.70 -0.83 11.11
N LEU A 156 3.57 -0.14 11.24
CA LEU A 156 3.40 0.97 12.16
C LEU A 156 2.32 0.56 13.17
N ILE A 157 2.58 0.77 14.44
CA ILE A 157 1.65 0.44 15.51
C ILE A 157 1.24 1.75 16.16
N PHE A 158 -0.03 2.11 15.97
CA PHE A 158 -0.59 3.35 16.46
C PHE A 158 -1.35 3.12 17.77
N GLU A 159 -1.18 4.04 18.70
CA GLU A 159 -2.17 4.31 19.74
C GLU A 159 -3.14 5.35 19.20
N TRP A 160 -4.43 5.01 19.18
CA TRP A 160 -5.48 5.87 18.67
C TRP A 160 -6.43 6.27 19.79
N ASP A 161 -6.57 7.58 20.02
CA ASP A 161 -7.46 8.10 21.05
C ASP A 161 -8.93 7.94 20.59
N VAL A 162 -9.73 7.22 21.36
CA VAL A 162 -11.18 7.03 21.12
C VAL A 162 -11.96 7.76 22.19
N ALA A 163 -12.91 8.60 21.80
CA ALA A 163 -13.63 9.48 22.72
C ALA A 163 -14.32 8.70 23.86
N GLY A 164 -14.00 9.07 25.10
CA GLY A 164 -14.58 8.46 26.31
C GLY A 164 -14.02 7.08 26.67
N GLU A 165 -13.02 6.60 25.93
CA GLU A 165 -12.43 5.27 26.10
C GLU A 165 -10.91 5.38 26.29
N ARG A 166 -10.29 4.32 26.82
CA ARG A 166 -8.82 4.22 26.76
C ARG A 166 -8.38 4.06 25.30
N PRO A 167 -7.20 4.61 24.90
CA PRO A 167 -6.70 4.49 23.53
C PRO A 167 -6.70 3.04 23.03
N ALA A 168 -6.92 2.86 21.74
CA ALA A 168 -6.87 1.55 21.08
C ALA A 168 -5.54 1.38 20.35
N ILE A 169 -5.02 0.15 20.35
CA ILE A 169 -3.84 -0.19 19.54
C ILE A 169 -4.29 -0.68 18.17
N VAL A 170 -3.78 -0.06 17.11
CA VAL A 170 -4.04 -0.45 15.71
C VAL A 170 -2.73 -0.67 14.97
N GLU A 171 -2.55 -1.87 14.42
CA GLU A 171 -1.44 -2.18 13.51
C GLU A 171 -1.81 -1.78 12.07
N VAL A 172 -0.95 -0.99 11.43
CA VAL A 172 -1.02 -0.68 10.00
C VAL A 172 0.13 -1.40 9.29
N GLN A 173 -0.21 -2.29 8.37
CA GLN A 173 0.76 -2.98 7.52
C GLN A 173 0.82 -2.33 6.15
N ILE A 174 1.98 -1.82 5.77
CA ILE A 174 2.20 -1.21 4.45
C ILE A 174 2.95 -2.21 3.60
N LYS A 175 2.40 -2.59 2.45
CA LYS A 175 2.91 -3.68 1.59
C LYS A 175 2.87 -3.30 0.12
N THR A 176 3.76 -3.84 -0.69
CA THR A 176 3.49 -3.92 -2.13
C THR A 176 2.39 -4.95 -2.41
N ARG A 177 1.77 -4.88 -3.59
CA ARG A 177 0.80 -5.90 -4.04
C ARG A 177 1.39 -7.32 -4.04
N LEU A 178 2.66 -7.47 -4.45
CA LEU A 178 3.32 -8.77 -4.49
C LEU A 178 3.67 -9.31 -3.09
N GLN A 179 4.06 -8.44 -2.17
CA GLN A 179 4.26 -8.81 -0.76
C GLN A 179 2.98 -9.33 -0.12
N ASP A 180 1.82 -8.73 -0.46
CA ASP A 180 0.52 -9.19 0.06
C ASP A 180 0.07 -10.51 -0.59
N ALA A 181 0.24 -10.64 -1.92
CA ALA A 181 -0.08 -11.85 -2.67
C ALA A 181 0.66 -13.10 -2.14
N ARG A 182 1.90 -12.95 -1.64
CA ARG A 182 2.65 -14.05 -1.00
C ARG A 182 1.83 -14.76 0.08
N GLY A 183 1.14 -14.00 0.93
CA GLY A 183 0.38 -14.56 2.06
C GLY A 183 -0.78 -15.46 1.59
N GLU A 184 -1.37 -15.12 0.45
CA GLU A 184 -2.42 -15.90 -0.19
C GLU A 184 -1.85 -17.15 -0.87
N LEU A 185 -0.75 -17.00 -1.62
CA LEU A 185 -0.09 -18.08 -2.37
C LEU A 185 0.57 -19.14 -1.48
N THR A 186 1.17 -18.73 -0.37
CA THR A 186 1.82 -19.67 0.57
C THR A 186 0.81 -20.44 1.42
N HIS A 187 -0.48 -20.10 1.36
CA HIS A 187 -1.48 -20.58 2.30
C HIS A 187 -1.03 -20.38 3.77
N GLU A 188 -0.34 -19.29 4.10
CA GLU A 188 0.06 -18.99 5.49
C GLU A 188 -1.14 -19.02 6.44
N ASN A 189 -2.33 -18.69 5.93
CA ASN A 189 -3.60 -18.80 6.65
C ASN A 189 -4.14 -20.24 6.79
N SER A 190 -3.66 -21.24 6.05
CA SER A 190 -4.15 -22.63 6.08
C SER A 190 -3.39 -23.52 7.06
N TYR A 191 -2.19 -23.13 7.52
CA TYR A 191 -1.42 -23.84 8.55
C TYR A 191 -1.86 -23.46 9.97
N LYS A 192 -3.17 -23.24 10.19
CA LYS A 192 -3.71 -22.85 11.49
C LYS A 192 -3.45 -23.97 12.52
N PRO A 193 -3.25 -23.63 13.81
CA PRO A 193 -3.29 -24.63 14.87
C PRO A 193 -4.57 -25.48 14.76
N GLY A 194 -4.43 -26.80 14.63
CA GLY A 194 -5.54 -27.74 14.40
C GLY A 194 -5.87 -28.03 12.92
N SER A 195 -5.11 -27.51 11.96
CA SER A 195 -5.22 -27.91 10.55
C SER A 195 -4.75 -29.35 10.33
N ALA A 196 -5.42 -30.07 9.43
CA ALA A 196 -5.04 -31.43 9.04
C ALA A 196 -3.68 -31.48 8.30
N ILE A 197 -3.25 -30.35 7.73
CA ILE A 197 -1.99 -30.21 7.00
C ILE A 197 -0.96 -29.57 7.92
N GLN A 198 0.04 -30.36 8.32
CA GLN A 198 1.17 -29.85 9.10
C GLN A 198 2.19 -29.18 8.17
N LYS A 199 2.71 -28.03 8.61
CA LYS A 199 3.80 -27.34 7.92
C LYS A 199 5.08 -28.19 8.04
N THR A 200 5.83 -28.30 6.95
CA THR A 200 7.09 -29.05 6.86
C THR A 200 8.21 -28.09 6.49
N PRO A 201 9.50 -28.42 6.76
CA PRO A 201 10.63 -27.58 6.35
C PRO A 201 10.66 -27.26 4.86
N PHE A 202 10.17 -28.19 4.02
CA PHE A 202 10.02 -27.96 2.59
C PHE A 202 9.04 -26.80 2.29
N HIS A 203 7.92 -26.73 3.00
CA HIS A 203 6.98 -25.61 2.86
C HIS A 203 7.61 -24.27 3.25
N ASP A 204 8.47 -24.24 4.27
CA ASP A 204 9.20 -23.03 4.67
C ASP A 204 10.21 -22.59 3.60
N GLU A 205 10.98 -23.54 3.05
CA GLU A 205 11.97 -23.27 2.00
C GLU A 205 11.33 -22.77 0.70
N VAL A 206 10.23 -23.40 0.26
CA VAL A 206 9.47 -22.97 -0.91
C VAL A 206 8.84 -21.59 -0.68
N ALA A 207 8.27 -21.35 0.50
CA ALA A 207 7.68 -20.06 0.85
C ALA A 207 8.72 -18.92 0.88
N LEU A 208 9.93 -19.20 1.38
CA LEU A 208 11.06 -18.27 1.38
C LEU A 208 11.53 -17.99 -0.05
N THR A 209 11.70 -19.04 -0.87
CA THR A 209 12.09 -18.93 -2.28
C THR A 209 11.10 -18.06 -3.04
N MET A 210 9.80 -18.33 -2.90
CA MET A 210 8.75 -17.54 -3.54
C MET A 210 8.76 -16.08 -3.06
N ALA A 211 9.00 -15.84 -1.77
CA ALA A 211 9.11 -14.47 -1.25
C ALA A 211 10.25 -13.70 -1.92
N ASN A 212 11.37 -14.35 -2.18
CA ASN A 212 12.54 -13.73 -2.83
C ASN A 212 12.29 -13.49 -4.32
N LEU A 213 11.61 -14.40 -5.01
CA LEU A 213 11.20 -14.20 -6.40
C LEU A 213 10.23 -13.02 -6.53
N LEU A 214 9.23 -12.91 -5.66
CA LEU A 214 8.29 -11.79 -5.65
C LEU A 214 8.99 -10.46 -5.38
N ALA A 215 10.00 -10.44 -4.49
CA ALA A 215 10.80 -9.25 -4.25
C ALA A 215 11.62 -8.84 -5.49
N GLU A 216 12.13 -9.80 -6.26
CA GLU A 216 12.83 -9.50 -7.52
C GLU A 216 11.86 -8.98 -8.58
N VAL A 217 10.63 -9.48 -8.63
CA VAL A 217 9.60 -8.94 -9.53
C VAL A 217 9.21 -7.52 -9.13
N ASP A 218 9.06 -7.22 -7.83
CA ASP A 218 8.85 -5.84 -7.35
C ASP A 218 10.00 -4.93 -7.84
N ARG A 219 11.26 -5.35 -7.68
CA ARG A 219 12.43 -4.59 -8.15
C ARG A 219 12.41 -4.34 -9.66
N LEU A 220 12.07 -5.35 -10.45
CA LEU A 220 11.99 -5.23 -11.91
C LEU A 220 10.84 -4.30 -12.33
N ALA A 221 9.70 -4.37 -11.64
CA ALA A 221 8.56 -3.48 -11.89
C ALA A 221 8.93 -2.01 -11.60
N ASP A 222 9.68 -1.76 -10.52
CA ASP A 222 10.20 -0.43 -10.21
C ASP A 222 11.16 0.07 -11.32
N CYS A 223 12.09 -0.78 -11.80
CA CYS A 223 12.98 -0.41 -12.91
C CYS A 223 12.23 -0.02 -14.20
N VAL A 224 11.15 -0.74 -14.54
CA VAL A 224 10.33 -0.41 -15.70
C VAL A 224 9.60 0.92 -15.51
N ALA A 225 9.09 1.17 -14.30
CA ALA A 225 8.45 2.44 -13.99
C ALA A 225 9.43 3.62 -14.10
N ASP A 226 10.64 3.47 -13.56
CA ASP A 226 11.69 4.49 -13.63
C ASP A 226 12.15 4.76 -15.08
N ASP A 227 12.31 3.72 -15.90
CA ASP A 227 12.68 3.86 -17.31
C ASP A 227 11.59 4.59 -18.11
N MET A 228 10.32 4.24 -17.88
CA MET A 228 9.19 4.94 -18.50
C MET A 228 9.13 6.41 -18.08
N GLU A 229 9.34 6.72 -16.81
CA GLU A 229 9.34 8.09 -16.29
C GLU A 229 10.48 8.92 -16.92
N GLY A 230 11.71 8.39 -16.94
CA GLY A 230 12.86 9.07 -17.55
C GLY A 230 12.74 9.23 -19.07
N ALA A 231 12.14 8.26 -19.75
CA ALA A 231 11.83 8.29 -21.18
C ALA A 231 10.85 9.41 -21.56
N ILE A 232 9.95 9.78 -20.65
CA ILE A 232 8.97 10.86 -20.84
C ILE A 232 9.63 12.21 -20.56
N ASP A 233 10.43 12.32 -19.49
CA ASP A 233 11.16 13.54 -19.16
C ASP A 233 12.11 13.96 -20.31
N GLN A 234 12.87 13.00 -20.87
CA GLN A 234 13.73 13.26 -22.04
C GLN A 234 12.94 13.75 -23.26
N ALA A 235 11.76 13.17 -23.51
CA ALA A 235 10.91 13.57 -24.63
C ALA A 235 10.32 14.98 -24.42
N ASN A 236 10.01 15.35 -23.17
CA ASN A 236 9.57 16.69 -22.80
C ASN A 236 10.68 17.73 -23.00
N ASP A 237 11.92 17.40 -22.61
CA ASP A 237 13.09 18.29 -22.77
C ASP A 237 13.46 18.49 -24.25
N GLN A 238 13.47 17.41 -25.05
CA GLN A 238 13.75 17.48 -26.48
C GLN A 238 12.70 18.31 -27.23
N ALA A 239 11.42 18.14 -26.91
CA ALA A 239 10.36 18.94 -27.51
C ALA A 239 10.40 20.42 -27.09
N SER A 240 10.82 20.71 -25.85
CA SER A 240 11.00 22.09 -25.39
C SER A 240 12.15 22.82 -26.09
N THR A 241 13.10 22.10 -26.69
CA THR A 241 14.30 22.67 -27.34
C THR A 241 14.27 22.58 -28.87
N ALA A 242 13.23 21.98 -29.46
CA ALA A 242 13.11 21.79 -30.90
C ALA A 242 12.80 23.11 -31.65
N PRO A 243 13.51 23.44 -32.74
CA PRO A 243 13.21 24.62 -33.56
C PRO A 243 11.82 24.55 -34.22
N GLU A 244 11.03 25.64 -34.15
CA GLU A 244 9.66 25.73 -34.70
C GLU A 244 9.53 25.34 -36.19
N GLU A 245 10.60 25.47 -36.98
CA GLU A 245 10.59 25.14 -38.42
C GLU A 245 10.48 23.64 -38.74
N LEU A 246 10.84 22.74 -37.80
CA LEU A 246 10.68 21.29 -37.95
C LEU A 246 9.27 20.79 -37.58
N ALA A 247 8.43 21.64 -36.96
CA ALA A 247 7.11 21.27 -36.47
C ALA A 247 6.00 21.25 -37.55
N ARG A 248 6.30 21.66 -38.79
CA ARG A 248 5.35 21.67 -39.92
C ARG A 248 5.47 20.44 -40.82
N VAL A 249 5.56 19.26 -40.22
CA VAL A 249 5.29 18.00 -40.93
C VAL A 249 3.76 17.83 -40.98
N ASP A 250 3.20 17.33 -42.08
CA ASP A 250 1.78 16.96 -42.15
C ASP A 250 1.50 15.82 -41.14
N LEU A 251 1.24 16.19 -39.89
CA LEU A 251 0.92 15.25 -38.82
C LEU A 251 -0.50 14.74 -39.02
N ALA A 252 -0.68 13.42 -38.95
CA ALA A 252 -1.99 12.82 -38.99
C ALA A 252 -2.81 13.33 -37.79
N VAL A 253 -4.01 13.85 -38.04
CA VAL A 253 -4.90 14.34 -36.97
C VAL A 253 -5.96 13.28 -36.68
N THR A 254 -6.19 13.00 -35.40
CA THR A 254 -7.22 12.05 -34.95
C THR A 254 -7.92 12.57 -33.69
N ASP A 255 -9.09 12.01 -33.41
CA ASP A 255 -9.81 12.25 -32.16
C ASP A 255 -9.41 11.17 -31.15
N VAL A 256 -9.07 11.60 -29.93
CA VAL A 256 -8.71 10.72 -28.82
C VAL A 256 -9.56 11.00 -27.60
N VAL A 257 -9.72 9.97 -26.76
CA VAL A 257 -10.29 10.09 -25.42
C VAL A 257 -9.15 9.95 -24.42
N VAL A 258 -9.02 10.91 -23.50
CA VAL A 258 -8.06 10.83 -22.40
C VAL A 258 -8.49 9.73 -21.45
N VAL A 259 -7.63 8.74 -21.25
CA VAL A 259 -7.88 7.56 -20.41
C VAL A 259 -7.42 7.82 -18.98
N ASN A 260 -6.24 8.41 -18.83
CA ASN A 260 -5.67 8.76 -17.55
C ASN A 260 -4.81 10.01 -17.71
N THR A 261 -4.67 10.81 -16.67
CA THR A 261 -3.84 12.02 -16.66
C THR A 261 -2.96 12.02 -15.41
N GLY A 262 -1.88 12.78 -15.44
CA GLY A 262 -0.97 12.98 -14.32
C GLY A 262 -0.06 14.17 -14.63
N PRO A 263 0.77 14.64 -13.69
CA PRO A 263 1.43 15.95 -13.75
C PRO A 263 2.35 16.10 -14.96
N ARG A 264 2.96 15.01 -15.44
CA ARG A 264 3.93 15.06 -16.55
C ARG A 264 3.33 14.78 -17.91
N TYR A 265 2.24 14.03 -17.98
CA TYR A 265 1.60 13.62 -19.21
C TYR A 265 0.18 13.09 -18.99
N ALA A 266 -0.64 13.11 -20.03
CA ALA A 266 -1.89 12.37 -20.09
C ALA A 266 -1.81 11.22 -21.11
N LEU A 267 -2.36 10.05 -20.76
CA LEU A 267 -2.53 8.93 -21.66
C LEU A 267 -3.88 9.07 -22.36
N ALA A 268 -3.89 9.09 -23.69
CA ALA A 268 -5.11 9.09 -24.48
C ALA A 268 -5.14 7.91 -25.47
N GLU A 269 -6.33 7.56 -25.91
CA GLU A 269 -6.60 6.44 -26.81
C GLU A 269 -7.45 6.91 -27.99
N ASP A 270 -7.08 6.52 -29.20
CA ASP A 270 -7.84 6.82 -30.41
C ASP A 270 -8.99 5.82 -30.61
N LYS A 271 -9.84 6.08 -31.62
CA LYS A 271 -10.96 5.18 -31.97
C LYS A 271 -10.57 3.75 -32.37
N ASN A 272 -9.30 3.52 -32.70
CA ASN A 272 -8.78 2.21 -33.09
C ASN A 272 -8.15 1.47 -31.89
N GLY A 273 -8.14 2.08 -30.70
CA GLY A 273 -7.52 1.55 -29.50
C GLY A 273 -6.02 1.83 -29.41
N GLU A 274 -5.47 2.68 -30.29
CA GLU A 274 -4.06 3.03 -30.24
C GLU A 274 -3.79 4.12 -29.21
N ARG A 275 -2.83 3.86 -28.33
CA ARG A 275 -2.50 4.73 -27.20
C ARG A 275 -1.33 5.64 -27.48
N GLY A 276 -1.38 6.85 -26.93
CA GLY A 276 -0.33 7.84 -27.02
C GLY A 276 -0.35 8.81 -25.85
N LEU A 277 0.76 9.52 -25.65
CA LEU A 277 0.95 10.42 -24.53
C LEU A 277 0.79 11.88 -24.97
N ILE A 278 -0.03 12.64 -24.26
CA ILE A 278 -0.09 14.10 -24.31
C ILE A 278 0.91 14.63 -23.30
N ARG A 279 1.91 15.40 -23.74
CA ARG A 279 3.02 15.84 -22.88
C ARG A 279 2.75 17.19 -22.22
N ALA A 280 3.41 17.45 -21.10
CA ALA A 280 3.41 18.76 -20.44
C ALA A 280 3.80 19.91 -21.38
N VAL A 281 4.78 19.72 -22.25
CA VAL A 281 5.17 20.75 -23.24
C VAL A 281 4.02 21.10 -24.20
N ASP A 282 3.27 20.10 -24.67
CA ASP A 282 2.20 20.33 -25.66
C ASP A 282 0.99 21.02 -25.01
N VAL A 283 0.73 20.76 -23.73
CA VAL A 283 -0.30 21.47 -22.95
C VAL A 283 0.16 22.89 -22.63
N ARG A 284 1.42 23.06 -22.23
CA ARG A 284 2.03 24.35 -21.91
C ARG A 284 1.98 25.32 -23.09
N ASP A 285 2.29 24.83 -24.29
CA ASP A 285 2.20 25.60 -25.54
C ASP A 285 0.78 26.16 -25.78
N LEU A 286 -0.26 25.42 -25.39
CA LEU A 286 -1.67 25.82 -25.58
C LEU A 286 -2.16 26.81 -24.52
N VAL A 287 -1.68 26.69 -23.27
CA VAL A 287 -2.08 27.59 -22.18
C VAL A 287 -1.25 28.87 -22.14
N GLY A 288 -0.10 28.90 -22.81
CA GLY A 288 0.78 30.07 -22.90
C GLY A 288 1.56 30.35 -21.63
N GLU A 289 1.74 29.36 -20.76
CA GLU A 289 2.54 29.48 -19.54
C GLU A 289 4.02 29.20 -19.81
N SER A 290 4.91 29.99 -19.21
CA SER A 290 6.37 29.78 -19.32
C SER A 290 6.96 28.91 -18.20
N GLY A 291 6.13 28.51 -17.24
CA GLY A 291 6.52 27.78 -16.03
C GLY A 291 6.42 26.25 -16.17
N MET A 292 6.75 25.57 -15.08
CA MET A 292 6.40 24.16 -14.90
C MET A 292 4.89 24.08 -14.68
N ILE A 293 4.23 23.15 -15.38
CA ILE A 293 2.80 22.92 -15.27
C ILE A 293 2.56 21.44 -14.92
N ASP A 294 1.46 21.19 -14.24
CA ASP A 294 0.93 19.85 -14.04
C ASP A 294 -0.18 19.60 -15.08
N VAL A 295 0.01 18.59 -15.95
CA VAL A 295 -0.89 18.33 -17.09
C VAL A 295 -2.32 18.04 -16.65
N ASP A 296 -2.51 17.43 -15.49
CA ASP A 296 -3.81 17.06 -14.93
C ASP A 296 -4.64 18.24 -14.41
N ASP A 297 -4.04 19.42 -14.25
CA ASP A 297 -4.80 20.66 -14.03
C ASP A 297 -5.58 21.10 -15.28
N TYR A 298 -5.09 20.73 -16.45
CA TYR A 298 -5.57 21.19 -17.75
C TYR A 298 -6.26 20.12 -18.58
N VAL A 299 -5.89 18.85 -18.39
CA VAL A 299 -6.38 17.71 -19.15
C VAL A 299 -6.92 16.67 -18.19
N ARG A 300 -8.21 16.32 -18.32
CA ARG A 300 -8.91 15.39 -17.43
C ARG A 300 -9.22 14.07 -18.11
N ALA A 301 -9.34 13.00 -17.33
CA ALA A 301 -9.87 11.73 -17.83
C ALA A 301 -11.27 11.95 -18.46
N GLU A 302 -11.55 11.21 -19.54
CA GLU A 302 -12.73 11.31 -20.41
C GLU A 302 -12.78 12.56 -21.33
N ASP A 303 -11.79 13.45 -21.28
CA ASP A 303 -11.70 14.55 -22.24
C ASP A 303 -11.57 14.01 -23.67
N ARG A 304 -12.33 14.61 -24.58
CA ARG A 304 -12.26 14.30 -26.01
C ARG A 304 -11.50 15.39 -26.71
N LEU A 305 -10.30 15.05 -27.17
CA LEU A 305 -9.35 16.00 -27.75
C LEU A 305 -9.07 15.64 -29.20
N ARG A 306 -8.95 16.68 -30.03
CA ARG A 306 -8.43 16.55 -31.39
C ARG A 306 -6.94 16.76 -31.33
N VAL A 307 -6.17 15.76 -31.78
CA VAL A 307 -4.73 15.69 -31.58
C VAL A 307 -4.00 15.40 -32.89
N ALA A 308 -2.85 16.01 -33.07
CA ALA A 308 -1.86 15.63 -34.06
C ALA A 308 -1.01 14.48 -33.51
N VAL A 309 -0.82 13.43 -34.32
CA VAL A 309 -0.04 12.24 -33.95
C VAL A 309 1.42 12.46 -34.29
N VAL A 310 2.29 12.49 -33.28
CA VAL A 310 3.74 12.60 -33.41
C VAL A 310 4.36 11.27 -32.98
N ASN A 311 5.05 10.58 -33.88
CA ASN A 311 5.79 9.37 -33.54
C ASN A 311 7.27 9.71 -33.36
N ASP A 312 7.85 9.26 -32.26
CA ASP A 312 9.29 9.38 -31.96
C ASP A 312 9.83 8.00 -31.55
N GLY A 313 10.53 7.36 -32.48
CA GLY A 313 10.93 5.96 -32.34
C GLY A 313 9.73 5.02 -32.18
N GLU A 314 9.70 4.26 -31.08
CA GLU A 314 8.59 3.36 -30.73
C GLU A 314 7.48 4.06 -29.92
N LYS A 315 7.66 5.35 -29.57
CA LYS A 315 6.71 6.10 -28.75
C LYS A 315 5.76 6.91 -29.62
N ARG A 316 4.50 6.97 -29.19
CA ARG A 316 3.46 7.78 -29.80
C ARG A 316 3.06 8.91 -28.87
N PHE A 317 3.13 10.13 -29.39
CA PHE A 317 2.69 11.34 -28.72
C PHE A 317 1.47 11.93 -29.42
N TYR A 318 0.59 12.52 -28.63
CA TYR A 318 -0.61 13.20 -29.09
C TYR A 318 -0.50 14.68 -28.72
N LYS A 319 -0.33 15.54 -29.72
CA LYS A 319 -0.27 17.00 -29.54
C LYS A 319 -1.67 17.58 -29.74
N PRO A 320 -2.38 18.01 -28.68
CA PRO A 320 -3.71 18.61 -28.81
C PRO A 320 -3.68 19.89 -29.64
N GLU A 321 -4.73 20.10 -30.44
CA GLU A 321 -4.97 21.37 -31.14
C GLU A 321 -5.59 22.43 -30.22
N ALA A 322 -6.38 21.96 -29.25
CA ALA A 322 -7.00 22.75 -28.20
C ALA A 322 -7.29 21.86 -26.98
N LEU A 323 -7.35 22.46 -25.81
CA LEU A 323 -7.75 21.79 -24.57
C LEU A 323 -9.28 21.80 -24.42
N ALA A 324 -9.81 20.85 -23.67
CA ALA A 324 -11.22 20.84 -23.33
C ALA A 324 -11.54 22.07 -22.44
N PRO A 325 -12.69 22.73 -22.65
CA PRO A 325 -13.08 23.90 -21.86
C PRO A 325 -13.45 23.45 -20.44
N HIS A 326 -12.48 23.53 -19.54
CA HIS A 326 -12.71 23.43 -18.10
C HIS A 326 -12.67 24.84 -17.53
N SER A 327 -13.60 25.20 -16.64
CA SER A 327 -13.41 26.42 -15.86
C SER A 327 -12.13 26.22 -15.05
N ALA A 328 -11.10 27.00 -15.34
CA ALA A 328 -9.96 27.14 -14.45
C ALA A 328 -10.56 27.37 -13.05
N ALA A 329 -10.21 26.52 -12.09
CA ALA A 329 -10.47 26.83 -10.70
C ALA A 329 -9.69 28.12 -10.45
N SER A 330 -10.40 29.24 -10.46
CA SER A 330 -9.88 30.50 -9.99
C SER A 330 -9.50 30.29 -8.53
N ASP A 331 -8.20 30.28 -8.25
CA ASP A 331 -7.68 30.44 -6.91
C ASP A 331 -8.22 31.77 -6.33
N GLU A 332 -9.14 31.65 -5.37
CA GLU A 332 -9.45 32.66 -4.35
C GLU A 332 -9.24 32.06 -2.96
#